data_AF-A0A1W0A3C4-F1
#
_entry.id   AF-A0A1W0A3C4-F1
#
_cell.length_a   1.000
_cell.length_b   1.000
_cell.length_c   1.000
_cell.angle_alpha   90.00
_cell.angle_beta   90.00
_cell.angle_gamma   90.00
#
_symmetry.space_group_name_H-M   'P 1'
#
loop_
_entity.id
_entity.type
_entity.pdbx_description
1 polymer ?
#
loop_
_entity_poly.entity_id
_entity_poly.type
_entity_poly.pdbx_seq_one_letter_code
_entity_poly.pdbx_strand_id
1 'polypeptide(L)'
;MSTLRQVTESEQVDLGGYTEARTRELVTAAFSEPFELNEMIRFTFVVGGGKLVRSKYPEELPKWMTGALRDIGFLEDRSAACTWDCQGTFKQQHDTGQNLKTILVFPKVVEKKASSAEQPAAKGPSVQEIPELLLLSCDLEDFEKLLPLELPSWTQKKRAVRFIQDAMNEFALLEAKMVRGEILTEAEQAQYDGNAGQEVNAAKLTRLQAEIKKHVDDGRLTANEKKELVATMTSNVDALTAEIESLSVNQKEKANKKLSNLTSRLNHVQNIKPIVYPLRKADTIMELHLALIPLQILQEKEHSMSLTLQDLKTLQGKKGIEVALYQAETESIEWFDDDFQEKCDRIAKEAMTKYKKKSSAKAKAPVNTGWATVPKKKPTTFRSSGPAKPSGSAFARAFGNDSDSD
;
A
#
# COMPACT_ATOMS: atom_id res chain seq x y z
N MET A 1 -0.04 29.04 -21.96
CA MET A 1 -0.21 28.79 -20.51
C MET A 1 -1.67 28.42 -20.27
N SER A 2 -2.04 27.15 -20.42
CA SER A 2 -3.43 26.65 -20.31
C SER A 2 -3.49 25.28 -19.63
N THR A 3 -2.53 24.98 -18.75
CA THR A 3 -2.41 23.66 -18.11
C THR A 3 -3.28 23.53 -16.88
N LEU A 4 -3.51 24.61 -16.10
CA LEU A 4 -4.30 24.54 -14.86
C LEU A 4 -5.76 24.15 -15.06
N ARG A 5 -6.34 24.42 -16.24
CA ARG A 5 -7.73 24.07 -16.55
C ARG A 5 -7.96 22.60 -16.88
N GLN A 6 -6.91 21.85 -17.12
CA GLN A 6 -6.99 20.41 -17.41
C GLN A 6 -6.75 19.57 -16.14
N VAL A 7 -6.50 20.22 -15.01
CA VAL A 7 -6.16 19.57 -13.75
C VAL A 7 -7.43 19.01 -13.11
N THR A 8 -7.41 17.71 -12.81
CA THR A 8 -8.50 16.99 -12.16
C THR A 8 -8.27 16.73 -10.67
N GLU A 9 -7.10 17.09 -10.14
CA GLU A 9 -6.68 16.84 -8.75
C GLU A 9 -6.09 18.09 -8.09
N SER A 10 -5.89 18.08 -6.77
CA SER A 10 -5.28 19.23 -6.09
C SER A 10 -3.79 19.36 -6.42
N GLU A 11 -3.36 20.52 -6.92
CA GLU A 11 -1.98 20.76 -7.35
C GLU A 11 -1.32 21.92 -6.58
N GLN A 12 0.01 21.86 -6.43
CA GLN A 12 0.83 22.96 -5.93
C GLN A 12 1.67 23.59 -7.05
N VAL A 13 1.60 24.92 -7.18
CA VAL A 13 2.24 25.69 -8.24
C VAL A 13 3.22 26.70 -7.63
N ASP A 14 4.50 26.63 -8.01
CA ASP A 14 5.51 27.61 -7.59
C ASP A 14 5.49 28.85 -8.50
N LEU A 15 5.27 30.04 -7.92
CA LEU A 15 5.27 31.31 -8.63
C LEU A 15 6.61 32.08 -8.52
N GLY A 16 7.71 31.40 -8.22
CA GLY A 16 9.05 31.96 -8.23
C GLY A 16 9.36 32.66 -9.57
N GLY A 17 9.78 33.93 -9.49
CA GLY A 17 10.10 34.74 -10.68
C GLY A 17 8.90 35.26 -11.49
N TYR A 18 7.66 35.11 -11.00
CA TYR A 18 6.50 35.72 -11.65
C TYR A 18 6.47 37.24 -11.47
N THR A 19 6.04 37.94 -12.53
CA THR A 19 5.79 39.39 -12.52
C THR A 19 4.30 39.65 -12.32
N GLU A 20 3.93 40.87 -11.93
CA GLU A 20 2.53 41.28 -11.75
C GLU A 20 1.65 40.94 -12.96
N ALA A 21 2.12 41.26 -14.17
CA ALA A 21 1.40 40.97 -15.41
C ALA A 21 1.16 39.46 -15.60
N ARG A 22 2.18 38.62 -15.34
CA ARG A 22 2.06 37.16 -15.46
C ARG A 22 1.15 36.56 -14.39
N THR A 23 1.18 37.09 -13.18
CA THR A 23 0.29 36.64 -12.09
C THR A 23 -1.17 36.96 -12.41
N ARG A 24 -1.46 38.17 -12.91
CA ARG A 24 -2.82 38.54 -13.33
C ARG A 24 -3.29 37.70 -14.51
N GLU A 25 -2.46 37.55 -15.55
CA GLU A 25 -2.77 36.73 -16.72
C GLU A 25 -3.06 35.27 -16.31
N LEU A 26 -2.25 34.69 -15.43
CA LEU A 26 -2.47 33.34 -14.89
C LEU A 26 -3.83 33.22 -14.20
N VAL A 27 -4.15 34.15 -13.29
CA VAL A 27 -5.39 34.11 -12.51
C VAL A 27 -6.61 34.29 -13.41
N THR A 28 -6.57 35.27 -14.32
CA THR A 28 -7.66 35.51 -15.26
C THR A 28 -7.83 34.33 -16.21
N ALA A 29 -6.76 33.77 -16.77
CA ALA A 29 -6.85 32.64 -17.69
C ALA A 29 -7.33 31.35 -17.00
N ALA A 30 -6.94 31.12 -15.74
CA ALA A 30 -7.30 29.90 -15.02
C ALA A 30 -8.71 29.97 -14.41
N PHE A 31 -9.07 31.07 -13.75
CA PHE A 31 -10.20 31.12 -12.81
C PHE A 31 -11.35 32.07 -13.21
N SER A 32 -11.27 32.73 -14.37
CA SER A 32 -12.34 33.64 -14.84
C SER A 32 -13.66 32.93 -15.12
N GLU A 33 -13.62 31.69 -15.60
CA GLU A 33 -14.81 30.83 -15.76
C GLU A 33 -14.75 29.63 -14.79
N PRO A 34 -15.92 29.09 -14.41
CA PRO A 34 -15.99 27.91 -13.56
C PRO A 34 -15.34 26.68 -14.19
N PHE A 35 -14.85 25.79 -13.33
CA PHE A 35 -14.29 24.50 -13.70
C PHE A 35 -15.41 23.45 -13.83
N GLU A 36 -15.27 22.54 -14.79
CA GLU A 36 -16.15 21.38 -14.96
C GLU A 36 -15.51 20.17 -14.27
N LEU A 37 -15.79 19.99 -12.97
CA LEU A 37 -15.18 18.94 -12.16
C LEU A 37 -16.25 18.13 -11.41
N ASN A 38 -15.94 16.86 -11.16
CA ASN A 38 -16.79 15.96 -10.39
C ASN A 38 -16.48 16.01 -8.88
N GLU A 39 -15.34 16.56 -8.50
CA GLU A 39 -14.88 16.71 -7.12
C GLU A 39 -14.28 18.09 -6.90
N MET A 40 -14.33 18.57 -5.66
CA MET A 40 -13.72 19.84 -5.29
C MET A 40 -12.20 19.68 -5.18
N ILE A 41 -11.46 20.49 -5.94
CA ILE A 41 -10.00 20.53 -5.93
C ILE A 41 -9.47 21.83 -5.31
N ARG A 42 -8.19 21.83 -4.96
CA ARG A 42 -7.50 22.99 -4.38
C ARG A 42 -6.19 23.26 -5.11
N PHE A 43 -6.03 24.50 -5.55
CA PHE A 43 -4.74 24.97 -6.09
C PHE A 43 -3.95 25.66 -4.99
N THR A 44 -2.72 25.22 -4.76
CA THR A 44 -1.81 25.78 -3.75
C THR A 44 -0.71 26.58 -4.45
N PHE A 45 -0.81 27.89 -4.47
CA PHE A 45 0.20 28.76 -5.08
C PHE A 45 1.26 29.16 -4.05
N VAL A 46 2.53 28.88 -4.33
CA VAL A 46 3.65 29.37 -3.51
C VAL A 46 3.97 30.80 -3.93
N VAL A 47 3.75 31.75 -3.03
CA VAL A 47 3.91 33.20 -3.27
C VAL A 47 5.04 33.83 -2.46
N GLY A 48 5.72 33.04 -1.64
CA GLY A 48 6.86 33.50 -0.86
C GLY A 48 7.56 32.37 -0.13
N GLY A 49 8.81 32.61 0.24
CA GLY A 49 9.64 31.67 0.98
C GLY A 49 10.57 32.39 1.94
N GLY A 50 10.85 31.76 3.08
CA GLY A 50 11.83 32.24 4.04
C GLY A 50 13.28 31.97 3.59
N LYS A 51 14.24 32.20 4.48
CA LYS A 51 15.70 32.11 4.22
C LYS A 51 16.17 30.76 3.64
N LEU A 52 15.41 29.69 3.85
CA LEU A 52 15.73 28.34 3.38
C LEU A 52 15.28 28.05 1.94
N VAL A 53 14.44 28.92 1.36
CA VAL A 53 13.86 28.72 0.03
C VAL A 53 14.74 29.39 -1.02
N ARG A 54 15.14 28.63 -2.05
CA ARG A 54 16.05 29.13 -3.11
C ARG A 54 15.34 29.99 -4.15
N SER A 55 14.05 29.78 -4.35
CA SER A 55 13.23 30.54 -5.29
C SER A 55 13.11 32.01 -4.85
N LYS A 56 13.21 32.93 -5.80
CA LYS A 56 13.05 34.37 -5.55
C LYS A 56 11.61 34.78 -5.83
N TYR A 57 10.96 35.36 -4.83
CA TYR A 57 9.60 35.87 -4.91
C TYR A 57 9.61 37.38 -4.71
N PRO A 58 8.90 38.16 -5.55
CA PRO A 58 8.63 39.56 -5.26
C PRO A 58 7.82 39.72 -3.97
N GLU A 59 8.15 40.72 -3.14
CA GLU A 59 7.44 40.97 -1.88
C GLU A 59 5.95 41.30 -2.09
N GLU A 60 5.62 41.91 -3.23
CA GLU A 60 4.26 42.27 -3.62
C GLU A 60 3.46 41.11 -4.26
N LEU A 61 4.09 39.95 -4.50
CA LEU A 61 3.44 38.81 -5.19
C LEU A 61 2.15 38.32 -4.49
N PRO A 62 2.07 38.19 -3.14
CA PRO A 62 0.82 37.86 -2.47
C PRO A 62 -0.28 38.90 -2.71
N LYS A 63 0.09 40.19 -2.80
CA LYS A 63 -0.84 41.28 -3.04
C LYS A 63 -1.35 41.25 -4.49
N TRP A 64 -0.48 41.01 -5.46
CA TRP A 64 -0.86 40.86 -6.87
C TRP A 64 -1.81 39.69 -7.08
N MET A 65 -1.52 38.54 -6.48
CA MET A 65 -2.36 37.34 -6.56
C MET A 65 -3.74 37.56 -5.94
N THR A 66 -3.80 38.06 -4.71
CA THR A 66 -5.08 38.32 -4.03
C THR A 66 -5.89 39.44 -4.68
N GLY A 67 -5.23 40.45 -5.24
CA GLY A 67 -5.87 41.48 -6.06
C GLY A 67 -6.54 40.87 -7.29
N ALA A 68 -5.80 40.10 -8.06
CA ALA A 68 -6.31 39.45 -9.27
C ALA A 68 -7.49 38.50 -8.99
N LEU A 69 -7.43 37.74 -7.89
CA LEU A 69 -8.53 36.85 -7.47
C LEU A 69 -9.79 37.63 -7.07
N ARG A 70 -9.63 38.76 -6.34
CA ARG A 70 -10.75 39.63 -5.99
C ARG A 70 -11.38 40.27 -7.23
N ASP A 71 -10.58 40.66 -8.21
CA ASP A 71 -11.06 41.28 -9.46
C ASP A 71 -11.97 40.35 -10.27
N ILE A 72 -11.76 39.02 -10.18
CA ILE A 72 -12.60 37.99 -10.81
C ILE A 72 -13.69 37.44 -9.86
N GLY A 73 -13.92 38.12 -8.73
CA GLY A 73 -15.01 37.85 -7.81
C GLY A 73 -14.80 36.62 -6.92
N PHE A 74 -13.56 36.36 -6.49
CA PHE A 74 -13.28 35.44 -5.38
C PHE A 74 -13.23 36.19 -4.05
N LEU A 75 -13.61 35.50 -2.97
CA LEU A 75 -13.63 36.05 -1.61
C LEU A 75 -12.52 35.44 -0.76
N GLU A 76 -11.96 36.25 0.14
CA GLU A 76 -10.98 35.76 1.12
C GLU A 76 -11.73 35.13 2.30
N ASP A 77 -11.49 33.84 2.55
CA ASP A 77 -12.01 33.12 3.71
C ASP A 77 -10.89 32.33 4.39
N ARG A 78 -10.54 32.72 5.62
CA ARG A 78 -9.45 32.10 6.39
C ARG A 78 -9.75 30.68 6.83
N SER A 79 -11.04 30.31 6.89
CA SER A 79 -11.51 28.99 7.31
C SER A 79 -11.76 28.05 6.14
N ALA A 80 -11.58 28.51 4.89
CA ALA A 80 -11.91 27.73 3.71
C ALA A 80 -11.19 26.37 3.67
N ALA A 81 -11.94 25.32 3.34
CA ALA A 81 -11.48 23.95 3.22
C ALA A 81 -11.78 23.40 1.82
N CYS A 82 -11.26 22.21 1.49
CA CYS A 82 -11.50 21.57 0.21
C CYS A 82 -12.90 20.92 0.19
N THR A 83 -13.94 21.75 0.28
CA THR A 83 -15.34 21.37 0.33
C THR A 83 -16.14 22.22 -0.66
N TRP A 84 -17.27 21.69 -1.14
CA TRP A 84 -18.13 22.36 -2.12
C TRP A 84 -18.62 23.75 -1.68
N ASP A 85 -18.83 23.93 -0.36
CA ASP A 85 -19.29 25.18 0.23
C ASP A 85 -18.25 26.32 0.15
N CYS A 86 -16.98 25.99 -0.06
CA CYS A 86 -15.88 26.96 -0.12
C CYS A 86 -15.49 27.36 -1.56
N GLN A 87 -16.29 27.01 -2.56
CA GLN A 87 -16.00 27.38 -3.95
C GLN A 87 -15.94 28.89 -4.17
N GLY A 88 -15.05 29.34 -5.04
CA GLY A 88 -14.86 30.77 -5.30
C GLY A 88 -14.23 31.54 -4.13
N THR A 89 -13.55 30.84 -3.22
CA THR A 89 -12.82 31.46 -2.11
C THR A 89 -11.32 31.20 -2.22
N PHE A 90 -10.54 32.00 -1.51
CA PHE A 90 -9.12 31.74 -1.32
C PHE A 90 -8.70 32.02 0.13
N LYS A 91 -7.61 31.40 0.54
CA LYS A 91 -6.99 31.65 1.85
C LYS A 91 -5.48 31.77 1.75
N GLN A 92 -4.92 32.60 2.62
CA GLN A 92 -3.47 32.69 2.79
C GLN A 92 -3.04 31.75 3.91
N GLN A 93 -1.95 31.03 3.69
CA GLN A 93 -1.38 30.14 4.69
C GLN A 93 0.13 30.35 4.76
N HIS A 94 0.66 30.31 5.97
CA HIS A 94 2.11 30.28 6.21
C HIS A 94 2.45 28.92 6.80
N ASP A 95 3.15 28.10 6.04
CA ASP A 95 3.71 26.85 6.51
C ASP A 95 5.03 27.15 7.22
N THR A 96 5.01 27.12 8.55
CA THR A 96 6.18 27.37 9.40
C THR A 96 7.19 26.22 9.37
N GLY A 97 6.77 25.00 9.00
CA GLY A 97 7.67 23.86 8.85
C GLY A 97 8.50 23.97 7.58
N GLN A 98 7.87 24.34 6.46
CA GLN A 98 8.54 24.49 5.17
C GLN A 98 9.04 25.92 4.88
N ASN A 99 8.71 26.88 5.76
CA ASN A 99 8.97 28.31 5.57
C ASN A 99 8.40 28.85 4.25
N LEU A 100 7.21 28.39 3.85
CA LEU A 100 6.54 28.80 2.62
C LEU A 100 5.29 29.64 2.92
N LYS A 101 5.12 30.72 2.18
CA LYS A 101 3.86 31.48 2.13
C LYS A 101 3.09 31.01 0.91
N THR A 102 1.89 30.51 1.14
CA THR A 102 1.03 29.96 0.09
C THR A 102 -0.34 30.65 0.06
N ILE A 103 -0.94 30.68 -1.11
CA ILE A 103 -2.34 31.06 -1.32
C ILE A 103 -3.05 29.85 -1.87
N LEU A 104 -4.05 29.38 -1.14
CA LEU A 104 -4.88 28.25 -1.53
C LEU A 104 -6.14 28.81 -2.18
N VAL A 105 -6.42 28.39 -3.41
CA VAL A 105 -7.55 28.85 -4.21
C VAL A 105 -8.49 27.66 -4.43
N PHE A 106 -9.76 27.88 -4.12
CA PHE A 106 -10.85 26.92 -4.32
C PHE A 106 -11.67 27.40 -5.52
N PRO A 107 -11.54 26.78 -6.69
CA PRO A 107 -12.17 27.26 -7.92
C PRO A 107 -13.70 27.27 -7.79
N LYS A 108 -14.36 28.09 -8.60
CA LYS A 108 -15.80 27.95 -8.84
C LYS A 108 -15.99 26.69 -9.67
N VAL A 109 -16.91 25.81 -9.29
CA VAL A 109 -17.11 24.53 -9.97
C VAL A 109 -18.57 24.43 -10.42
N VAL A 110 -18.77 23.95 -11.63
CA VAL A 110 -20.08 23.56 -12.14
C VAL A 110 -20.06 22.06 -12.35
N GLU A 111 -21.06 21.35 -11.84
CA GLU A 111 -21.23 19.93 -12.11
C GLU A 111 -21.31 19.73 -13.62
N LYS A 112 -20.43 18.87 -14.13
CA LYS A 112 -20.35 18.57 -15.56
C LYS A 112 -21.67 17.91 -16.01
N LYS A 113 -22.58 18.69 -16.60
CA LYS A 113 -23.78 18.16 -17.27
C LYS A 113 -23.31 17.31 -18.45
N ALA A 114 -23.60 16.02 -18.39
CA ALA A 114 -23.30 15.07 -19.44
C ALA A 114 -23.96 15.50 -20.76
N SER A 115 -23.20 16.18 -21.62
CA SER A 115 -23.54 16.28 -23.03
C SER A 115 -23.12 14.97 -23.69
N SER A 116 -24.09 14.34 -24.36
CA SER A 116 -23.98 13.07 -25.06
C SER A 116 -23.06 13.19 -26.28
N ALA A 117 -21.76 13.32 -26.03
CA ALA A 117 -20.71 13.11 -26.99
C ALA A 117 -19.82 11.98 -26.46
N GLU A 118 -19.79 10.92 -27.24
CA GLU A 118 -19.09 9.66 -27.04
C GLU A 118 -17.60 9.89 -26.73
N GLN A 119 -17.29 9.93 -25.44
CA GLN A 119 -15.94 9.80 -24.87
C GLN A 119 -16.07 8.99 -23.57
N PRO A 120 -15.04 8.18 -23.25
CA PRO A 120 -15.19 7.01 -22.40
C PRO A 120 -15.67 7.44 -21.03
N ALA A 121 -16.71 6.77 -20.56
CA ALA A 121 -17.27 6.96 -19.24
C ALA A 121 -16.14 7.11 -18.22
N ALA A 122 -16.22 8.18 -17.42
CA ALA A 122 -15.56 8.21 -16.13
C ALA A 122 -15.98 6.92 -15.43
N LYS A 123 -15.04 5.98 -15.34
CA LYS A 123 -15.19 4.78 -14.54
C LYS A 123 -15.39 5.28 -13.11
N GLY A 124 -16.64 5.43 -12.65
CA GLY A 124 -16.96 4.92 -11.31
C GLY A 124 -16.34 3.52 -11.23
N PRO A 125 -15.75 3.14 -10.08
CA PRO A 125 -14.78 2.05 -9.98
C PRO A 125 -15.23 0.95 -10.90
N SER A 126 -14.47 0.73 -11.98
CA SER A 126 -14.94 -0.19 -13.00
C SER A 126 -15.24 -1.51 -12.31
N VAL A 127 -16.21 -2.29 -12.76
CA VAL A 127 -16.57 -3.59 -12.15
C VAL A 127 -15.34 -4.52 -11.97
N GLN A 128 -14.22 -4.17 -12.60
CA GLN A 128 -12.87 -4.73 -12.49
C GLN A 128 -12.07 -4.33 -11.22
N GLU A 129 -12.46 -3.29 -10.48
CA GLU A 129 -11.69 -2.70 -9.36
C GLU A 129 -12.17 -3.12 -7.98
N ILE A 130 -13.40 -3.64 -7.85
CA ILE A 130 -13.93 -4.16 -6.59
C ILE A 130 -13.90 -5.70 -6.67
N PRO A 131 -13.00 -6.36 -5.92
CA PRO A 131 -12.85 -7.82 -5.88
C PRO A 131 -14.17 -8.59 -5.80
N GLU A 132 -15.06 -8.10 -4.94
CA GLU A 132 -16.38 -8.64 -4.66
C GLU A 132 -17.27 -8.67 -5.90
N LEU A 133 -17.30 -7.58 -6.66
CA LEU A 133 -18.11 -7.48 -7.88
C LEU A 133 -17.54 -8.36 -9.00
N LEU A 134 -16.22 -8.44 -9.13
CA LEU A 134 -15.59 -9.30 -10.13
C LEU A 134 -15.88 -10.78 -9.83
N LEU A 135 -15.90 -11.18 -8.56
CA LEU A 135 -16.23 -12.55 -8.14
C LEU A 135 -17.67 -12.94 -8.50
N LEU A 136 -18.62 -12.00 -8.40
CA LEU A 136 -20.04 -12.25 -8.72
C LEU A 136 -20.31 -12.19 -10.22
N SER A 137 -19.65 -11.30 -10.95
CA SER A 137 -19.91 -11.05 -12.38
C SER A 137 -19.18 -12.00 -13.33
N CYS A 138 -18.04 -12.58 -12.92
CA CYS A 138 -17.27 -13.47 -13.80
C CYS A 138 -18.00 -14.77 -14.13
N ASP A 139 -17.65 -15.40 -15.24
CA ASP A 139 -18.12 -16.74 -15.55
C ASP A 139 -17.33 -17.81 -14.76
N LEU A 140 -17.73 -19.07 -14.89
CA LEU A 140 -17.08 -20.16 -14.16
C LEU A 140 -15.63 -20.39 -14.62
N GLU A 141 -15.35 -20.23 -15.92
CA GLU A 141 -14.02 -20.48 -16.48
C GLU A 141 -13.00 -19.44 -16.00
N ASP A 142 -13.36 -18.16 -16.00
CA ASP A 142 -12.49 -17.10 -15.50
C ASP A 142 -12.38 -17.16 -13.98
N PHE A 143 -13.46 -17.53 -13.28
CA PHE A 143 -13.40 -17.80 -11.84
C PHE A 143 -12.33 -18.85 -11.50
N GLU A 144 -12.27 -19.96 -12.24
CA GLU A 144 -11.27 -21.01 -12.00
C GLU A 144 -9.82 -20.53 -12.23
N LYS A 145 -9.61 -19.61 -13.16
CA LYS A 145 -8.30 -18.98 -13.40
C LYS A 145 -7.94 -17.98 -12.30
N LEU A 146 -8.93 -17.24 -11.77
CA LEU A 146 -8.74 -16.24 -10.72
C LEU A 146 -8.47 -16.87 -9.35
N LEU A 147 -9.08 -18.02 -9.04
CA LEU A 147 -8.93 -18.71 -7.75
C LEU A 147 -7.47 -18.84 -7.26
N PRO A 148 -6.51 -19.39 -8.04
CA PRO A 148 -5.13 -19.54 -7.57
C PRO A 148 -4.35 -18.22 -7.51
N LEU A 149 -4.79 -17.18 -8.24
CA LEU A 149 -4.09 -15.90 -8.35
C LEU A 149 -4.50 -14.92 -7.25
N GLU A 150 -5.81 -14.79 -7.03
CA GLU A 150 -6.38 -13.75 -6.17
C GLU A 150 -6.75 -14.29 -4.78
N LEU A 151 -6.98 -15.60 -4.63
CA LEU A 151 -7.35 -16.24 -3.36
C LEU A 151 -6.33 -17.31 -2.94
N PRO A 152 -5.05 -16.97 -2.73
CA PRO A 152 -4.02 -17.95 -2.42
C PRO A 152 -4.26 -18.70 -1.10
N SER A 153 -4.82 -18.05 -0.08
CA SER A 153 -4.95 -18.59 1.28
C SER A 153 -6.28 -19.31 1.54
N TRP A 154 -6.34 -20.11 2.60
CA TRP A 154 -7.54 -20.83 3.04
C TRP A 154 -8.59 -19.90 3.66
N THR A 155 -8.20 -18.92 4.47
CA THR A 155 -9.12 -17.91 5.05
C THR A 155 -9.77 -17.06 3.97
N GLN A 156 -9.01 -16.62 2.97
CA GLN A 156 -9.52 -15.87 1.83
C GLN A 156 -10.61 -16.67 1.07
N LYS A 157 -10.34 -17.95 0.79
CA LYS A 157 -11.33 -18.84 0.15
C LYS A 157 -12.59 -19.01 1.00
N LYS A 158 -12.47 -19.18 2.32
CA LYS A 158 -13.64 -19.27 3.22
C LYS A 158 -14.49 -18.00 3.19
N ARG A 159 -13.86 -16.83 3.14
CA ARG A 159 -14.56 -15.54 3.04
C ARG A 159 -15.29 -15.41 1.73
N ALA A 160 -14.63 -15.75 0.63
CA ALA A 160 -15.26 -15.81 -0.68
C ALA A 160 -16.49 -16.74 -0.69
N VAL A 161 -16.46 -17.90 0.00
CA VAL A 161 -17.65 -18.76 0.14
C VAL A 161 -18.79 -18.01 0.82
N ARG A 162 -18.51 -17.39 1.98
CA ARG A 162 -19.54 -16.68 2.74
C ARG A 162 -20.11 -15.51 1.94
N PHE A 163 -19.24 -14.73 1.30
CA PHE A 163 -19.63 -13.62 0.45
C PHE A 163 -20.53 -14.07 -0.72
N ILE A 164 -20.17 -15.13 -1.45
CA ILE A 164 -21.02 -15.67 -2.53
C ILE A 164 -22.36 -16.17 -1.96
N GLN A 165 -22.38 -16.82 -0.79
CA GLN A 165 -23.62 -17.26 -0.15
C GLN A 165 -24.54 -16.09 0.20
N ASP A 166 -24.00 -15.04 0.81
CA ASP A 166 -24.75 -13.84 1.18
C ASP A 166 -25.30 -13.15 -0.08
N ALA A 167 -24.48 -13.01 -1.13
CA ALA A 167 -24.89 -12.45 -2.41
C ALA A 167 -25.95 -13.30 -3.14
N MET A 168 -25.89 -14.63 -3.03
CA MET A 168 -26.93 -15.52 -3.58
C MET A 168 -28.27 -15.33 -2.85
N ASN A 169 -28.25 -15.14 -1.53
CA ASN A 169 -29.45 -14.87 -0.76
C ASN A 169 -30.07 -13.51 -1.15
N GLU A 170 -29.25 -12.47 -1.32
CA GLU A 170 -29.70 -11.17 -1.80
C GLU A 170 -30.27 -11.25 -3.22
N PHE A 171 -29.61 -11.97 -4.12
CA PHE A 171 -30.09 -12.18 -5.48
C PHE A 171 -31.46 -12.88 -5.50
N ALA A 172 -31.66 -13.90 -4.67
CA ALA A 172 -32.97 -14.57 -4.54
C ALA A 172 -34.07 -13.64 -4.00
N LEU A 173 -33.73 -12.67 -3.14
CA LEU A 173 -34.68 -11.65 -2.68
C LEU A 173 -35.07 -10.69 -3.81
N LEU A 174 -34.12 -10.31 -4.67
CA LEU A 174 -34.38 -9.49 -5.86
C LEU A 174 -35.27 -10.23 -6.87
N GLU A 175 -34.99 -11.51 -7.13
CA GLU A 175 -35.86 -12.35 -7.97
C GLU A 175 -37.28 -12.41 -7.40
N ALA A 176 -37.42 -12.60 -6.08
CA ALA A 176 -38.72 -12.62 -5.45
C ALA A 176 -39.48 -11.28 -5.58
N LYS A 177 -38.78 -10.13 -5.55
CA LYS A 177 -39.39 -8.82 -5.82
C LYS A 177 -39.88 -8.72 -7.26
N MET A 178 -39.06 -9.14 -8.22
CA MET A 178 -39.43 -9.13 -9.64
C MET A 178 -40.63 -10.03 -9.93
N VAL A 179 -40.69 -11.22 -9.32
CA VAL A 179 -41.84 -12.13 -9.43
C VAL A 179 -43.12 -11.52 -8.87
N ARG A 180 -43.02 -10.69 -7.81
CA ARG A 180 -44.16 -9.93 -7.26
C ARG A 180 -44.55 -8.72 -8.11
N GLY A 181 -43.78 -8.37 -9.15
CA GLY A 181 -44.01 -7.18 -9.98
C GLY A 181 -43.58 -5.88 -9.31
N GLU A 182 -42.75 -5.94 -8.27
CA GLU A 182 -42.17 -4.75 -7.62
C GLU A 182 -41.04 -4.20 -8.50
N ILE A 183 -41.00 -2.88 -8.68
CA ILE A 183 -39.93 -2.20 -9.42
C ILE A 183 -38.68 -2.18 -8.53
N LEU A 184 -37.57 -2.68 -9.06
CA LEU A 184 -36.26 -2.59 -8.42
C LEU A 184 -35.76 -1.14 -8.49
N THR A 185 -35.12 -0.68 -7.42
CA THR A 185 -34.38 0.59 -7.44
C THR A 185 -33.19 0.50 -8.39
N GLU A 186 -32.62 1.63 -8.84
CA GLU A 186 -31.47 1.64 -9.75
C GLU A 186 -30.27 0.84 -9.19
N ALA A 187 -30.04 0.93 -7.87
CA ALA A 187 -28.99 0.16 -7.20
C ALA A 187 -29.26 -1.35 -7.18
N GLU A 188 -30.52 -1.75 -6.93
CA GLU A 188 -30.93 -3.16 -6.94
C GLU A 188 -30.91 -3.75 -8.35
N GLN A 189 -31.30 -2.96 -9.35
CA GLN A 189 -31.23 -3.35 -10.76
C GLN A 189 -29.77 -3.57 -11.18
N ALA A 190 -28.86 -2.67 -10.80
CA ALA A 190 -27.44 -2.84 -11.06
C ALA A 190 -26.85 -4.09 -10.38
N GLN A 191 -27.27 -4.40 -9.16
CA GLN A 191 -26.85 -5.61 -8.45
C GLN A 191 -27.40 -6.88 -9.10
N TYR A 192 -28.64 -6.84 -9.61
CA TYR A 192 -29.25 -7.94 -10.32
C TYR A 192 -28.54 -8.21 -11.66
N ASP A 193 -28.36 -7.16 -12.46
CA ASP A 193 -27.77 -7.25 -13.81
C ASP A 193 -26.27 -7.57 -13.78
N GLY A 194 -25.56 -7.15 -12.72
CA GLY A 194 -24.13 -7.39 -12.53
C GLY A 194 -23.78 -8.80 -12.01
N ASN A 195 -24.78 -9.63 -11.71
CA ASN A 195 -24.57 -10.96 -11.13
C ASN A 195 -24.61 -12.04 -12.22
N ALA A 196 -23.67 -12.99 -12.22
CA ALA A 196 -23.65 -14.11 -13.15
C ALA A 196 -24.83 -15.09 -12.98
N GLY A 197 -25.64 -14.91 -11.93
CA GLY A 197 -26.87 -15.66 -11.68
C GLY A 197 -26.71 -16.80 -10.68
N GLN A 198 -27.84 -17.32 -10.22
CA GLN A 198 -27.88 -18.28 -9.10
C GLN A 198 -27.21 -19.61 -9.41
N GLU A 199 -27.39 -20.16 -10.63
CA GLU A 199 -26.79 -21.44 -11.04
C GLU A 199 -25.26 -21.35 -11.12
N VAL A 200 -24.74 -20.29 -11.74
CA VAL A 200 -23.30 -20.07 -11.88
C VAL A 200 -22.67 -19.87 -10.51
N ASN A 201 -23.29 -19.09 -9.62
CA ASN A 201 -22.79 -18.89 -8.26
C ASN A 201 -22.81 -20.18 -7.42
N ALA A 202 -23.82 -21.03 -7.59
CA ALA A 202 -23.85 -22.35 -6.94
C ALA A 202 -22.69 -23.25 -7.42
N ALA A 203 -22.35 -23.20 -8.71
CA ALA A 203 -21.20 -23.90 -9.27
C ALA A 203 -19.88 -23.35 -8.72
N LYS A 204 -19.69 -22.02 -8.70
CA LYS A 204 -18.53 -21.35 -8.08
C LYS A 204 -18.35 -21.76 -6.62
N LEU A 205 -19.42 -21.80 -5.85
CA LEU A 205 -19.41 -22.21 -4.44
C LEU A 205 -18.97 -23.66 -4.29
N THR A 206 -19.51 -24.57 -5.10
CA THR A 206 -19.11 -26.00 -5.10
C THR A 206 -17.63 -26.15 -5.39
N ARG A 207 -17.12 -25.41 -6.40
CA ARG A 207 -15.70 -25.43 -6.77
C ARG A 207 -14.81 -24.89 -5.66
N LEU A 208 -15.20 -23.78 -5.05
CA LEU A 208 -14.48 -23.13 -3.96
C LEU A 208 -14.43 -24.03 -2.71
N GLN A 209 -15.54 -24.71 -2.37
CA GLN A 209 -15.57 -25.70 -1.30
C GLN A 209 -14.67 -26.91 -1.58
N ALA A 210 -14.59 -27.37 -2.82
CA ALA A 210 -13.66 -28.43 -3.22
C ALA A 210 -12.21 -27.97 -3.08
N GLU A 211 -11.91 -26.74 -3.51
CA GLU A 211 -10.56 -26.17 -3.40
C GLU A 211 -10.15 -25.95 -1.94
N ILE A 212 -11.06 -25.52 -1.05
CA ILE A 212 -10.83 -25.41 0.40
C ILE A 212 -10.43 -26.78 0.99
N LYS A 213 -11.12 -27.85 0.59
CA LYS A 213 -10.79 -29.22 1.06
C LYS A 213 -9.40 -29.62 0.57
N LYS A 214 -9.15 -29.47 -0.73
CA LYS A 214 -7.84 -29.72 -1.34
C LYS A 214 -6.71 -28.93 -0.67
N HIS A 215 -6.98 -27.68 -0.29
CA HIS A 215 -6.00 -26.82 0.37
C HIS A 215 -5.53 -27.37 1.73
N VAL A 216 -6.47 -27.96 2.48
CA VAL A 216 -6.18 -28.64 3.76
C VAL A 216 -5.42 -29.93 3.49
N ASP A 217 -5.87 -30.73 2.52
CA ASP A 217 -5.29 -32.04 2.20
C ASP A 217 -3.85 -31.90 1.64
N ASP A 218 -3.58 -30.84 0.87
CA ASP A 218 -2.25 -30.47 0.36
C ASP A 218 -1.32 -29.91 1.45
N GLY A 219 -1.81 -29.69 2.67
CA GLY A 219 -1.02 -29.16 3.78
C GLY A 219 -0.65 -27.68 3.65
N ARG A 220 -1.41 -26.88 2.89
CA ARG A 220 -1.10 -25.47 2.59
C ARG A 220 -1.75 -24.51 3.59
N LEU A 221 -1.61 -24.75 4.90
CA LEU A 221 -2.21 -23.87 5.92
C LEU A 221 -1.17 -22.94 6.53
N THR A 222 -1.53 -21.68 6.74
CA THR A 222 -0.74 -20.77 7.58
C THR A 222 -0.88 -21.12 9.06
N ALA A 223 -0.05 -20.50 9.91
CA ALA A 223 -0.10 -20.74 11.35
C ALA A 223 -1.45 -20.28 11.95
N ASN A 224 -1.97 -19.14 11.50
CA ASN A 224 -3.25 -18.60 11.92
C ASN A 224 -4.41 -19.49 11.45
N GLU A 225 -4.40 -19.90 10.17
CA GLU A 225 -5.41 -20.78 9.59
C GLU A 225 -5.44 -22.15 10.27
N LYS A 226 -4.26 -22.73 10.53
CA LYS A 226 -4.15 -23.99 11.28
C LYS A 226 -4.74 -23.85 12.67
N LYS A 227 -4.45 -22.75 13.39
CA LYS A 227 -4.99 -22.48 14.72
C LYS A 227 -6.52 -22.39 14.68
N GLU A 228 -7.08 -21.65 13.73
CA GLU A 228 -8.53 -21.51 13.55
C GLU A 228 -9.21 -22.84 13.20
N LEU A 229 -8.63 -23.60 12.26
CA LEU A 229 -9.17 -24.89 11.84
C LEU A 229 -9.11 -25.93 12.96
N VAL A 230 -8.00 -25.98 13.71
CA VAL A 230 -7.88 -26.86 14.88
C VAL A 230 -8.91 -26.47 15.94
N ALA A 231 -9.07 -25.18 16.26
CA ALA A 231 -10.06 -24.73 17.23
C ALA A 231 -11.50 -25.13 16.82
N THR A 232 -11.84 -24.96 15.53
CA THR A 232 -13.14 -25.36 14.98
C THR A 232 -13.33 -26.88 15.06
N MET A 233 -12.32 -27.66 14.68
CA MET A 233 -12.39 -29.13 14.72
C MET A 233 -12.45 -29.67 16.15
N THR A 234 -11.67 -29.11 17.07
CA THR A 234 -11.73 -29.47 18.50
C THR A 234 -13.12 -29.19 19.05
N SER A 235 -13.68 -28.01 18.79
CA SER A 235 -15.05 -27.70 19.23
C SER A 235 -16.09 -28.65 18.65
N ASN A 236 -15.97 -29.06 17.38
CA ASN A 236 -16.86 -30.04 16.77
C ASN A 236 -16.70 -31.45 17.37
N VAL A 237 -15.46 -31.85 17.70
CA VAL A 237 -15.20 -33.12 18.41
C VAL A 237 -15.80 -33.09 19.79
N ASP A 238 -15.62 -32.00 20.55
CA ASP A 238 -16.17 -31.85 21.90
C ASP A 238 -17.70 -31.87 21.88
N ALA A 239 -18.33 -31.13 20.96
CA ALA A 239 -19.78 -31.10 20.80
C ALA A 239 -20.35 -32.48 20.43
N LEU A 240 -19.73 -33.18 19.48
CA LEU A 240 -20.17 -34.52 19.08
C LEU A 240 -19.96 -35.55 20.20
N THR A 241 -18.87 -35.41 20.97
CA THR A 241 -18.59 -36.28 22.13
C THR A 241 -19.67 -36.12 23.20
N ALA A 242 -20.06 -34.88 23.51
CA ALA A 242 -21.15 -34.61 24.44
C ALA A 242 -22.51 -35.12 23.94
N GLU A 243 -22.79 -34.98 22.63
CA GLU A 243 -24.05 -35.46 22.04
C GLU A 243 -24.17 -36.99 22.08
N ILE A 244 -23.06 -37.72 21.84
CA ILE A 244 -23.01 -39.19 21.83
C ILE A 244 -23.57 -39.82 23.12
N GLU A 245 -23.39 -39.17 24.27
CA GLU A 245 -23.88 -39.68 25.54
C GLU A 245 -25.42 -39.79 25.56
N SER A 246 -26.09 -38.83 24.93
CA SER A 246 -27.55 -38.68 24.88
C SER A 246 -28.26 -39.47 23.77
N LEU A 247 -27.52 -40.05 22.82
CA LEU A 247 -28.08 -40.71 21.64
C LEU A 247 -28.52 -42.17 21.90
N SER A 248 -29.43 -42.70 21.07
CA SER A 248 -29.78 -44.13 21.08
C SER A 248 -28.66 -45.02 20.52
N VAL A 249 -28.66 -46.32 20.81
CA VAL A 249 -27.59 -47.27 20.42
C VAL A 249 -27.24 -47.20 18.93
N ASN A 250 -28.24 -47.19 18.04
CA ASN A 250 -28.03 -47.11 16.58
C ASN A 250 -27.49 -45.74 16.13
N GLN A 251 -27.81 -44.67 16.86
CA GLN A 251 -27.30 -43.33 16.59
C GLN A 251 -25.86 -43.16 17.12
N LYS A 252 -25.54 -43.78 18.27
CA LYS A 252 -24.17 -43.81 18.83
C LYS A 252 -23.18 -44.44 17.88
N GLU A 253 -23.53 -45.54 17.19
CA GLU A 253 -22.63 -46.17 16.23
C GLU A 253 -22.28 -45.24 15.05
N LYS A 254 -23.29 -44.54 14.51
CA LYS A 254 -23.07 -43.55 13.43
C LYS A 254 -22.27 -42.34 13.93
N ALA A 255 -22.54 -41.86 15.14
CA ALA A 255 -21.83 -40.73 15.74
C ALA A 255 -20.37 -41.07 16.08
N ASN A 256 -20.09 -42.29 16.57
CA ASN A 256 -18.73 -42.77 16.80
C ASN A 256 -17.91 -42.87 15.52
N LYS A 257 -18.51 -43.33 14.40
CA LYS A 257 -17.87 -43.33 13.07
C LYS A 257 -17.54 -41.91 12.59
N LYS A 258 -18.44 -40.95 12.85
CA LYS A 258 -18.18 -39.52 12.54
C LYS A 258 -17.06 -38.96 13.42
N LEU A 259 -17.07 -39.28 14.71
CA LEU A 259 -16.06 -38.86 15.67
C LEU A 259 -14.68 -39.40 15.29
N SER A 260 -14.56 -40.68 14.94
CA SER A 260 -13.28 -41.25 14.49
C SER A 260 -12.73 -40.52 13.27
N ASN A 261 -13.59 -40.22 12.29
CA ASN A 261 -13.20 -39.49 11.07
C ASN A 261 -12.76 -38.06 11.39
N LEU A 262 -13.47 -37.36 12.29
CA LEU A 262 -13.11 -36.01 12.73
C LEU A 262 -11.78 -35.99 13.48
N THR A 263 -11.57 -36.94 14.39
CA THR A 263 -10.31 -37.06 15.15
C THR A 263 -9.13 -37.39 14.23
N SER A 264 -9.31 -38.30 13.26
CA SER A 264 -8.28 -38.56 12.25
C SER A 264 -7.92 -37.32 11.44
N ARG A 265 -8.93 -36.53 11.05
CA ARG A 265 -8.70 -35.29 10.30
C ARG A 265 -8.06 -34.20 11.16
N LEU A 266 -8.43 -34.10 12.44
CA LEU A 266 -7.81 -33.19 13.41
C LEU A 266 -6.32 -33.53 13.58
N ASN A 267 -5.98 -34.81 13.72
CA ASN A 267 -4.59 -35.25 13.78
C ASN A 267 -3.81 -34.91 12.51
N HIS A 268 -4.43 -35.09 11.32
CA HIS A 268 -3.83 -34.67 10.06
C HIS A 268 -3.51 -33.17 10.06
N VAL A 269 -4.49 -32.32 10.42
CA VAL A 269 -4.32 -30.86 10.46
C VAL A 269 -3.25 -30.43 11.47
N GLN A 270 -3.21 -31.07 12.64
CA GLN A 270 -2.19 -30.79 13.66
C GLN A 270 -0.76 -31.10 13.18
N ASN A 271 -0.59 -32.05 12.26
CA ASN A 271 0.71 -32.43 11.73
C ASN A 271 1.15 -31.59 10.52
N ILE A 272 0.27 -30.76 9.96
CA ILE A 272 0.63 -29.85 8.86
C ILE A 272 1.68 -28.84 9.32
N LYS A 273 2.75 -28.68 8.53
CA LYS A 273 3.77 -27.63 8.74
C LYS A 273 3.23 -26.30 8.21
N PRO A 274 3.13 -25.25 9.04
CA PRO A 274 2.58 -23.99 8.58
C PRO A 274 3.40 -23.35 7.46
N ILE A 275 2.72 -22.86 6.43
CA ILE A 275 3.32 -22.07 5.36
C ILE A 275 3.17 -20.57 5.62
N VAL A 276 3.94 -19.77 4.89
CA VAL A 276 3.90 -18.32 4.95
C VAL A 276 3.69 -17.78 3.54
N TYR A 277 2.61 -17.03 3.35
CA TYR A 277 2.38 -16.26 2.14
C TYR A 277 3.09 -14.91 2.24
N PRO A 278 4.06 -14.61 1.33
CA PRO A 278 4.64 -13.28 1.22
C PRO A 278 3.65 -12.32 0.55
N LEU A 279 3.81 -11.02 0.78
CA LEU A 279 3.13 -9.99 -0.02
C LEU A 279 3.64 -10.02 -1.47
N ARG A 280 2.80 -9.63 -2.43
CA ARG A 280 3.18 -9.59 -3.86
C ARG A 280 4.48 -8.81 -4.11
N LYS A 281 4.62 -7.63 -3.49
CA LYS A 281 5.83 -6.79 -3.59
C LYS A 281 6.71 -6.88 -2.32
N ALA A 282 6.76 -8.05 -1.67
CA ALA A 282 7.48 -8.22 -0.40
C ALA A 282 8.95 -7.79 -0.46
N ASP A 283 9.66 -8.08 -1.56
CA ASP A 283 11.06 -7.70 -1.72
C ASP A 283 11.24 -6.18 -1.81
N THR A 284 10.41 -5.51 -2.60
CA THR A 284 10.41 -4.03 -2.73
C THR A 284 10.06 -3.36 -1.41
N ILE A 285 9.03 -3.86 -0.70
CA ILE A 285 8.62 -3.36 0.62
C ILE A 285 9.76 -3.53 1.64
N MET A 286 10.44 -4.67 1.62
CA MET A 286 11.61 -4.94 2.48
C MET A 286 12.76 -3.98 2.19
N GLU A 287 13.09 -3.73 0.92
CA GLU A 287 14.13 -2.78 0.52
C GLU A 287 13.80 -1.35 0.95
N LEU A 288 12.54 -0.92 0.74
CA LEU A 288 12.05 0.39 1.16
C LEU A 288 12.11 0.57 2.68
N HIS A 289 11.72 -0.44 3.46
CA HIS A 289 11.90 -0.42 4.92
C HIS A 289 13.38 -0.35 5.30
N LEU A 290 14.26 -1.12 4.67
CA LEU A 290 15.71 -1.07 4.95
C LEU A 290 16.32 0.31 4.65
N ALA A 291 15.81 1.02 3.64
CA ALA A 291 16.20 2.39 3.31
C ALA A 291 15.59 3.43 4.27
N LEU A 292 14.38 3.18 4.78
CA LEU A 292 13.67 4.09 5.69
C LEU A 292 14.24 4.09 7.11
N ILE A 293 14.64 2.92 7.63
CA ILE A 293 15.16 2.75 9.00
C ILE A 293 16.30 3.72 9.35
N PRO A 294 17.39 3.88 8.56
CA PRO A 294 18.45 4.82 8.91
C PRO A 294 17.96 6.29 8.92
N LEU A 295 17.00 6.64 8.08
CA LEU A 295 16.40 7.99 8.04
C LEU A 295 15.51 8.23 9.26
N GLN A 296 14.76 7.23 9.72
CA GLN A 296 13.99 7.30 10.97
C GLN A 296 14.91 7.48 12.19
N ILE A 297 16.00 6.71 12.28
CA ILE A 297 16.99 6.85 13.36
C ILE A 297 17.63 8.25 13.34
N LEU A 298 17.87 8.81 12.16
CA LEU A 298 18.46 10.14 12.00
C LEU A 298 17.45 11.25 12.36
N GLN A 299 16.16 11.07 12.06
CA GLN A 299 15.08 11.95 12.52
C GLN A 299 14.89 11.88 14.04
N GLU A 300 14.98 10.71 14.67
CA GLU A 300 14.95 10.62 16.14
C GLU A 300 16.13 11.38 16.78
N LYS A 301 17.28 11.39 16.11
CA LYS A 301 18.44 12.19 16.53
C LYS A 301 18.23 13.69 16.38
N GLU A 302 17.41 14.15 15.44
CA GLU A 302 16.98 15.57 15.28
C GLU A 302 16.46 16.15 16.59
N HIS A 303 15.67 15.36 17.31
CA HIS A 303 15.08 15.76 18.57
C HIS A 303 16.09 15.85 19.73
N SER A 304 17.31 15.32 19.56
CA SER A 304 18.33 15.20 20.62
C SER A 304 19.65 15.94 20.33
N MET A 305 19.98 16.20 19.06
CA MET A 305 21.19 16.91 18.64
C MET A 305 20.92 17.81 17.43
N SER A 306 21.69 18.90 17.30
CA SER A 306 21.68 19.73 16.10
C SER A 306 22.22 18.96 14.89
N LEU A 307 21.34 18.67 13.92
CA LEU A 307 21.72 18.03 12.66
C LEU A 307 22.66 18.88 11.83
N THR A 308 23.51 18.23 11.04
CA THR A 308 24.31 18.90 10.03
C THR A 308 23.49 19.19 8.77
N LEU A 309 23.94 20.12 7.92
CA LEU A 309 23.31 20.40 6.62
C LEU A 309 23.30 19.19 5.68
N GLN A 310 24.20 18.22 5.88
CA GLN A 310 24.21 16.96 5.12
C GLN A 310 23.09 16.03 5.59
N ASP A 311 22.82 15.99 6.89
CA ASP A 311 21.76 15.18 7.47
C ASP A 311 20.36 15.72 7.11
N LEU A 312 20.20 17.04 7.00
CA LEU A 312 18.95 17.64 6.50
C LEU A 312 18.69 17.28 5.03
N LYS A 313 19.74 17.15 4.20
CA LYS A 313 19.59 16.72 2.80
C LYS A 313 19.19 15.26 2.68
N THR A 314 19.66 14.39 3.58
CA THR A 314 19.26 12.98 3.56
C THR A 314 17.82 12.79 4.05
N LEU A 315 17.36 13.59 5.01
CA LEU A 315 15.96 13.59 5.45
C LEU A 315 14.97 14.04 4.37
N GLN A 316 15.36 14.91 3.44
CA GLN A 316 14.50 15.33 2.33
C GLN A 316 14.03 14.15 1.45
N GLY A 317 14.83 13.09 1.35
CA GLY A 317 14.47 11.87 0.60
C GLY A 317 13.46 10.96 1.30
N LYS A 318 13.20 11.17 2.60
CA LYS A 318 12.35 10.29 3.43
C LYS A 318 10.91 10.21 2.91
N LYS A 319 10.31 11.36 2.59
CA LYS A 319 8.92 11.44 2.12
C LYS A 319 8.71 10.64 0.83
N GLY A 320 9.68 10.64 -0.07
CA GLY A 320 9.62 9.84 -1.30
C GLY A 320 9.60 8.34 -1.03
N ILE A 321 10.38 7.88 -0.06
CA ILE A 321 10.43 6.47 0.36
C ILE A 321 9.12 6.08 1.06
N GLU A 322 8.56 6.95 1.91
CA GLU A 322 7.27 6.70 2.58
C GLU A 322 6.12 6.59 1.58
N VAL A 323 6.08 7.46 0.56
CA VAL A 323 5.07 7.39 -0.52
C VAL A 323 5.24 6.11 -1.35
N ALA A 324 6.48 5.76 -1.71
CA ALA A 324 6.75 4.53 -2.47
C ALA A 324 6.39 3.27 -1.65
N LEU A 325 6.62 3.29 -0.34
CA LEU A 325 6.24 2.20 0.56
C LEU A 325 4.72 2.04 0.60
N TYR A 326 3.99 3.14 0.82
CA TYR A 326 2.53 3.15 0.83
C TYR A 326 1.93 2.64 -0.48
N GLN A 327 2.48 3.06 -1.63
CA GLN A 327 2.05 2.56 -2.94
C GLN A 327 2.31 1.05 -3.08
N ALA A 328 3.52 0.59 -2.76
CA ALA A 328 3.88 -0.82 -2.86
C ALA A 328 3.04 -1.71 -1.92
N GLU A 329 2.70 -1.23 -0.73
CA GLU A 329 1.78 -1.88 0.20
C GLU A 329 0.37 -1.94 -0.40
N THR A 330 -0.15 -0.83 -0.89
CA THR A 330 -1.51 -0.76 -1.49
C THR A 330 -1.65 -1.70 -2.69
N GLU A 331 -0.65 -1.76 -3.56
CA GLU A 331 -0.62 -2.68 -4.71
C GLU A 331 -0.44 -4.15 -4.32
N SER A 332 -0.03 -4.42 -3.07
CA SER A 332 0.12 -5.77 -2.54
C SER A 332 -1.12 -6.28 -1.81
N ILE A 333 -2.18 -5.48 -1.69
CA ILE A 333 -3.44 -5.91 -1.08
C ILE A 333 -4.06 -7.01 -1.95
N GLU A 334 -4.32 -8.16 -1.34
CA GLU A 334 -5.00 -9.30 -1.96
C GLU A 334 -6.48 -9.33 -1.60
N TRP A 335 -7.27 -10.09 -2.36
CA TRP A 335 -8.70 -10.24 -2.10
C TRP A 335 -8.95 -10.88 -0.75
N PHE A 336 -9.84 -10.28 0.05
CA PHE A 336 -10.24 -10.76 1.38
C PHE A 336 -9.06 -10.99 2.35
N ASP A 337 -7.97 -10.22 2.23
CA ASP A 337 -6.76 -10.35 3.06
C ASP A 337 -6.82 -9.58 4.38
N ASP A 338 -7.47 -10.16 5.39
CA ASP A 338 -7.53 -9.56 6.73
C ASP A 338 -6.20 -9.62 7.49
N ASP A 339 -5.31 -10.53 7.09
CA ASP A 339 -4.00 -10.67 7.70
C ASP A 339 -2.97 -9.68 7.07
N PHE A 340 -3.41 -8.82 6.14
CA PHE A 340 -2.53 -7.90 5.41
C PHE A 340 -1.66 -7.06 6.34
N GLN A 341 -2.25 -6.43 7.35
CA GLN A 341 -1.51 -5.60 8.30
C GLN A 341 -0.47 -6.44 9.08
N GLU A 342 -0.81 -7.67 9.47
CA GLU A 342 0.13 -8.57 10.15
C GLU A 342 1.30 -8.95 9.22
N LYS A 343 1.03 -9.13 7.92
CA LYS A 343 2.07 -9.39 6.91
C LYS A 343 3.01 -8.19 6.76
N CYS A 344 2.49 -6.97 6.67
CA CYS A 344 3.28 -5.73 6.63
C CYS A 344 4.15 -5.58 7.88
N ASP A 345 3.55 -5.73 9.07
CA ASP A 345 4.26 -5.65 10.35
C ASP A 345 5.39 -6.67 10.47
N ARG A 346 5.19 -7.88 9.94
CA ARG A 346 6.22 -8.92 9.91
C ARG A 346 7.40 -8.52 9.04
N ILE A 347 7.14 -7.97 7.85
CA ILE A 347 8.20 -7.50 6.94
C ILE A 347 8.97 -6.33 7.58
N ALA A 348 8.27 -5.38 8.21
CA ALA A 348 8.90 -4.28 8.94
C ALA A 348 9.81 -4.77 10.09
N LYS A 349 9.33 -5.76 10.88
CA LYS A 349 10.12 -6.39 11.96
C LYS A 349 11.34 -7.14 11.42
N GLU A 350 11.20 -7.82 10.28
CA GLU A 350 12.30 -8.52 9.63
C GLU A 350 13.34 -7.53 9.09
N ALA A 351 12.91 -6.44 8.45
CA ALA A 351 13.79 -5.36 7.98
C ALA A 351 14.59 -4.76 9.14
N MET A 352 13.94 -4.47 10.28
CA MET A 352 14.60 -4.00 11.49
C MET A 352 15.64 -4.99 12.04
N THR A 353 15.31 -6.28 12.04
CA THR A 353 16.22 -7.34 12.47
C THR A 353 17.43 -7.46 11.54
N LYS A 354 17.21 -7.39 10.22
CA LYS A 354 18.28 -7.39 9.20
C LYS A 354 19.19 -6.15 9.36
N TYR A 355 18.62 -4.97 9.57
CA TYR A 355 19.38 -3.75 9.80
C TYR A 355 20.23 -3.83 11.08
N LYS A 356 19.67 -4.29 12.20
CA LYS A 356 20.41 -4.49 13.47
C LYS A 356 21.58 -5.47 13.30
N LYS A 357 21.36 -6.60 12.62
CA LYS A 357 22.43 -7.57 12.32
C LYS A 357 23.56 -6.95 11.49
N LYS A 358 23.21 -6.20 10.43
CA LYS A 358 24.19 -5.52 9.56
C LYS A 358 24.97 -4.42 10.27
N SER A 359 24.33 -3.68 11.18
CA SER A 359 24.97 -2.68 12.03
C SER A 359 25.96 -3.32 13.01
N SER A 360 25.57 -4.42 13.67
CA SER A 360 26.44 -5.11 14.63
C SER A 360 27.67 -5.77 14.00
N ALA A 361 27.58 -6.18 12.73
CA ALA A 361 28.72 -6.72 11.97
C ALA A 361 29.75 -5.63 11.60
N LYS A 362 29.32 -4.38 11.39
CA LYS A 362 30.20 -3.24 11.08
C LYS A 362 30.97 -2.73 12.31
N ALA A 363 30.51 -3.05 13.52
CA ALA A 363 31.13 -2.66 14.79
C ALA A 363 32.22 -3.64 15.31
N LYS A 364 32.41 -4.79 14.66
CA LYS A 364 33.47 -5.78 15.01
C LYS A 364 34.71 -5.67 14.12
N ALA A 365 35.19 -4.45 13.85
CA ALA A 365 36.60 -4.27 13.51
C ALA A 365 37.42 -4.29 14.81
N PRO A 366 38.53 -5.04 14.92
CA PRO A 366 39.25 -5.20 16.17
C PRO A 366 39.91 -3.87 16.56
N VAL A 367 39.34 -3.20 17.56
CA VAL A 367 40.00 -2.09 18.26
C VAL A 367 41.09 -2.70 19.14
N ASN A 368 42.33 -2.66 18.65
CA ASN A 368 43.51 -3.06 19.40
C ASN A 368 43.85 -1.95 20.42
N THR A 369 43.16 -1.93 21.56
CA THR A 369 43.50 -1.11 22.73
C THR A 369 44.23 -1.95 23.78
N GLY A 370 45.55 -2.07 23.60
CA GLY A 370 46.45 -2.51 24.65
C GLY A 370 47.11 -1.30 25.31
N TRP A 371 46.62 -0.90 26.49
CA TRP A 371 47.37 -0.07 27.42
C TRP A 371 48.49 -0.91 28.03
N ALA A 372 49.73 -0.70 27.59
CA ALA A 372 50.92 -1.20 28.28
C ALA A 372 52.00 -0.10 28.27
N THR A 373 52.54 0.15 29.46
CA THR A 373 53.51 1.17 29.80
C THR A 373 54.91 0.89 29.21
N VAL A 374 55.61 1.97 28.91
CA VAL A 374 56.89 2.08 28.17
C VAL A 374 58.09 1.49 28.96
N PRO A 375 59.14 0.98 28.28
CA PRO A 375 60.45 1.52 28.59
C PRO A 375 61.25 1.96 27.36
N LYS A 376 61.86 3.14 27.52
CA LYS A 376 62.74 3.84 26.58
C LYS A 376 63.94 2.97 26.19
N LYS A 377 64.27 2.89 24.89
CA LYS A 377 65.67 2.79 24.42
C LYS A 377 65.90 3.68 23.19
N LYS A 378 67.11 4.24 23.20
CA LYS A 378 67.65 5.42 22.49
C LYS A 378 67.80 5.25 20.96
N PRO A 379 68.00 6.37 20.23
CA PRO A 379 68.10 6.40 18.78
C PRO A 379 69.52 6.03 18.31
N THR A 380 69.62 5.27 17.21
CA THR A 380 70.86 5.16 16.43
C THR A 380 70.56 5.26 14.95
N THR A 381 71.30 6.19 14.35
CA THR A 381 71.39 6.63 12.97
C THR A 381 71.93 5.57 11.99
N PHE A 382 71.47 5.71 10.74
CA PHE A 382 72.16 5.42 9.47
C PHE A 382 72.74 4.01 9.23
N ARG A 383 72.27 3.35 8.15
CA ARG A 383 73.06 3.19 6.91
C ARG A 383 72.22 2.66 5.75
N SER A 384 72.39 3.34 4.63
CA SER A 384 72.03 2.99 3.27
C SER A 384 72.90 1.84 2.73
N SER A 385 72.30 0.93 1.96
CA SER A 385 72.94 0.31 0.77
C SER A 385 71.98 -0.60 0.02
N GLY A 386 71.52 -0.13 -1.15
CA GLY A 386 71.54 -0.84 -2.43
C GLY A 386 70.70 -2.11 -2.65
N PRO A 387 70.39 -2.45 -3.92
CA PRO A 387 69.18 -3.19 -4.27
C PRO A 387 69.44 -4.65 -4.62
N ALA A 388 68.45 -5.51 -4.40
CA ALA A 388 68.35 -6.82 -5.05
C ALA A 388 66.88 -7.06 -5.48
N LYS A 389 66.65 -7.09 -6.79
CA LYS A 389 65.46 -7.67 -7.46
C LYS A 389 65.54 -9.22 -7.41
N PRO A 390 64.59 -9.98 -8.01
CA PRO A 390 63.18 -10.11 -7.68
C PRO A 390 62.78 -11.60 -7.54
N SER A 391 61.76 -11.94 -6.77
CA SER A 391 61.02 -13.20 -7.00
C SER A 391 59.53 -12.95 -6.73
N GLY A 392 58.70 -13.16 -7.75
CA GLY A 392 57.76 -14.28 -7.76
C GLY A 392 56.48 -13.91 -7.01
N SER A 393 55.55 -13.21 -7.66
CA SER A 393 54.36 -13.81 -8.30
C SER A 393 53.37 -14.45 -7.33
N ALA A 394 52.24 -13.77 -7.09
CA ALA A 394 50.91 -14.37 -6.92
C ALA A 394 49.82 -13.27 -6.86
N PHE A 395 49.53 -12.64 -7.99
CA PHE A 395 48.26 -11.93 -8.19
C PHE A 395 47.75 -12.32 -9.58
N ALA A 396 46.46 -12.63 -9.65
CA ALA A 396 45.70 -12.98 -10.86
C ALA A 396 45.89 -14.42 -11.40
N ARG A 397 45.10 -15.36 -10.85
CA ARG A 397 44.42 -16.41 -11.63
C ARG A 397 43.13 -16.81 -10.92
N ALA A 398 42.04 -16.16 -11.31
CA ALA A 398 40.68 -16.58 -10.98
C ALA A 398 39.70 -16.19 -12.09
N PHE A 399 40.10 -16.34 -13.35
CA PHE A 399 39.18 -16.47 -14.48
C PHE A 399 39.90 -17.29 -15.55
N GLY A 400 39.59 -18.59 -15.58
CA GLY A 400 39.91 -19.47 -16.69
C GLY A 400 38.65 -19.69 -17.53
N ASN A 401 38.80 -19.48 -18.83
CA ASN A 401 38.03 -19.93 -19.99
C ASN A 401 38.93 -19.49 -21.17
N ASP A 402 39.30 -20.25 -22.19
CA ASP A 402 39.01 -21.59 -22.70
C ASP A 402 40.31 -22.04 -23.43
N SER A 403 40.63 -23.33 -23.56
CA SER A 403 40.41 -24.14 -24.78
C SER A 403 40.64 -23.31 -26.07
N ASP A 404 41.49 -23.67 -27.03
CA ASP A 404 42.04 -24.96 -27.44
C ASP A 404 43.10 -24.71 -28.54
N SER A 405 43.77 -25.79 -28.96
CA SER A 405 44.58 -26.02 -30.18
C SER A 405 46.11 -26.24 -30.03
N ASP A 406 46.43 -27.54 -30.15
CA ASP A 406 47.65 -28.31 -30.50
C ASP A 406 48.90 -28.35 -29.60
#